data_AF-A0A9D0LP49-F1
#
_entry.id   AF-A0A9D0LP49-F1
#
_cell.length_a   1.000
_cell.length_b   1.000
_cell.length_c   1.000
_cell.angle_alpha   90.00
_cell.angle_beta   90.00
_cell.angle_gamma   90.00
#
_symmetry.space_group_name_H-M   'P 1'
#
loop_
_entity.id
_entity.type
_entity.pdbx_description
1 polymer ?
#
loop_
_entity_poly.entity_id
_entity_poly.type
_entity_poly.pdbx_seq_one_letter_code
_entity_poly.pdbx_strand_id
1 'polypeptide(L)'
;KGTDHAFSLEPEGFRKLVRDLSRLKVAIGDGVKRTYDSEVEPILKMGKKLVAARDLPTGHTLRREDLAIKCPGDGLQPYDIDKVIGRVTREPLAKDDAIAYEKLNGAESWQQLAVS
;
A
#
# COMPACT_ATOMS: atom_id res chain seq x y z
N LYS A 1 56.93 3.43 7.98
CA LYS A 1 55.51 3.50 7.59
C LYS A 1 55.01 2.08 7.41
N GLY A 2 54.26 1.55 8.38
CA GLY A 2 53.64 0.23 8.28
C GLY A 2 52.55 0.20 7.21
N THR A 3 52.36 -0.96 6.59
CA THR A 3 51.32 -1.20 5.57
C THR A 3 49.91 -0.91 6.08
N ASP A 4 49.70 -1.05 7.39
CA ASP A 4 48.38 -0.91 8.04
C ASP A 4 47.93 0.55 8.23
N HIS A 5 48.83 1.52 8.05
CA HIS A 5 48.46 2.93 8.11
C HIS A 5 47.44 3.32 7.03
N ALA A 6 47.49 2.68 5.86
CA ALA A 6 46.54 2.93 4.78
C ALA A 6 45.10 2.51 5.15
N PHE A 7 44.94 1.62 6.13
CA PHE A 7 43.66 1.08 6.57
C PHE A 7 43.17 1.69 7.89
N SER A 8 43.98 2.53 8.53
CA SER A 8 43.66 3.15 9.82
C SER A 8 42.77 4.37 9.65
N LEU A 9 41.79 4.54 10.54
CA LEU A 9 40.98 5.75 10.57
C LEU A 9 41.78 6.91 11.17
N GLU A 10 41.79 8.04 10.47
CA GLU A 10 42.21 9.31 11.04
C GLU A 10 41.28 9.72 12.20
N PRO A 11 41.71 10.58 13.13
CA PRO A 11 40.93 10.95 14.33
C PRO A 11 39.50 11.43 14.03
N GLU A 12 39.29 12.10 12.89
CA GLU A 12 37.95 12.49 12.45
C GLU A 12 37.09 11.28 12.03
N GLY A 13 37.67 10.34 11.29
CA GLY A 13 37.01 9.10 10.89
C GLY A 13 36.63 8.25 12.09
N PHE A 14 37.53 8.15 13.08
CA PHE A 14 37.24 7.45 14.33
C PHE A 14 36.09 8.11 15.10
N ARG A 15 36.07 9.45 15.18
CA ARG A 15 34.96 10.19 15.83
C ARG A 15 33.61 9.93 15.14
N LYS A 16 33.59 9.89 13.80
CA LYS A 16 32.37 9.57 13.03
C LYS A 16 31.89 8.14 13.32
N LEU A 17 32.81 7.17 13.34
CA LEU A 17 32.50 5.77 13.67
C LEU A 17 31.86 5.65 15.06
N VAL A 18 32.44 6.28 16.09
CA VAL A 18 31.89 6.23 17.46
C VAL A 18 30.50 6.86 17.53
N ARG A 19 30.29 8.01 16.86
CA ARG A 19 28.96 8.65 16.74
C ARG A 19 27.95 7.71 16.09
N ASP A 20 28.33 7.04 15.02
CA ASP A 20 27.43 6.20 14.24
C ASP A 20 27.07 4.90 14.98
N LEU A 21 28.03 4.29 15.70
CA LEU A 21 27.77 3.17 16.60
C LEU A 21 26.78 3.52 17.72
N SER A 22 26.83 4.76 18.21
CA SER A 22 25.87 5.25 19.21
C SER A 22 24.46 5.39 18.61
N ARG A 23 24.34 5.91 17.39
CA ARG A 23 23.06 6.05 16.67
C ARG A 23 22.47 4.71 16.24
N LEU A 24 23.32 3.74 15.91
CA LEU A 24 22.91 2.41 15.47
C LEU A 24 21.97 1.73 16.47
N LYS A 25 22.23 1.89 17.78
CA LYS A 25 21.39 1.32 18.84
C LYS A 25 19.93 1.75 18.75
N VAL A 26 19.68 3.00 18.36
CA VAL A 26 18.33 3.53 18.15
C VAL A 26 17.80 3.12 16.78
N ALA A 27 18.63 3.18 15.74
CA ALA A 27 18.23 2.89 14.36
C ALA A 27 17.81 1.44 14.13
N ILE A 28 18.35 0.47 14.88
CA ILE A 28 17.93 -0.94 14.80
C ILE A 28 16.47 -1.12 15.23
N GLY A 29 15.99 -0.30 16.16
CA GLY A 29 14.65 -0.45 16.73
C GLY A 29 14.49 -1.73 17.55
N ASP A 30 13.26 -2.24 17.63
CA ASP A 30 12.90 -3.43 18.41
C ASP A 30 12.50 -4.64 17.56
N GLY A 31 12.66 -4.54 16.23
CA GLY A 31 12.34 -5.61 15.30
C GLY A 31 10.85 -5.88 15.09
N VAL A 32 9.95 -5.11 15.71
CA VAL A 32 8.50 -5.28 15.55
C VAL A 32 8.00 -4.41 14.40
N LYS A 33 7.55 -5.05 13.32
CA LYS A 33 6.91 -4.36 12.20
C LYS A 33 5.58 -3.73 12.64
N ARG A 34 5.53 -2.41 12.63
CA ARG A 34 4.33 -1.62 12.93
C ARG A 34 4.30 -0.40 12.04
N THR A 35 3.11 0.16 11.84
CA THR A 35 2.96 1.48 11.25
C THR A 35 3.18 2.53 12.33
N TYR A 36 4.00 3.54 12.06
CA TYR A 36 4.13 4.70 12.93
C TYR A 36 3.10 5.77 12.56
N ASP A 37 2.72 6.61 13.53
CA ASP A 37 1.74 7.69 13.30
C ASP A 37 2.14 8.61 12.14
N SER A 38 3.45 8.86 11.99
CA SER A 38 4.02 9.65 10.88
C SER A 38 3.91 8.95 9.51
N GLU A 39 3.68 7.65 9.47
CA GLU A 39 3.53 6.86 8.25
C GLU A 39 2.08 6.72 7.80
N VAL A 40 1.10 6.96 8.68
CA VAL A 40 -0.33 6.77 8.37
C VAL A 40 -0.77 7.64 7.18
N GLU A 41 -0.50 8.94 7.20
CA GLU A 41 -0.90 9.85 6.11
C GLU A 41 -0.16 9.54 4.78
N PRO A 42 1.17 9.33 4.76
CA PRO A 42 1.86 8.89 3.55
C PRO A 42 1.34 7.57 2.98
N ILE A 43 1.05 6.59 3.84
CA ILE A 43 0.51 5.29 3.43
C ILE A 43 -0.86 5.46 2.79
N LEU A 44 -1.76 6.26 3.37
CA LEU A 44 -3.08 6.52 2.77
C LEU A 44 -2.95 7.27 1.44
N LYS A 45 -2.12 8.33 1.42
CA LYS A 45 -1.94 9.18 0.24
C LYS A 45 -1.36 8.42 -0.96
N MET A 46 -0.37 7.57 -0.72
CA MET A 46 0.29 6.75 -1.75
C MET A 46 -0.37 5.39 -1.94
N GLY A 47 -1.26 5.02 -1.02
CA GLY A 47 -2.08 3.83 -1.09
C GLY A 47 -2.88 3.78 -2.38
N LYS A 48 -3.18 2.57 -2.81
CA LYS A 48 -3.84 2.32 -4.07
C LYS A 48 -5.26 1.81 -3.81
N LYS A 49 -6.18 2.16 -4.70
CA LYS A 49 -7.54 1.64 -4.77
C LYS A 49 -7.91 1.25 -6.19
N LEU A 50 -8.93 0.41 -6.30
CA LEU A 50 -9.60 0.07 -7.54
C LEU A 50 -10.57 1.17 -7.94
N VAL A 51 -10.48 1.61 -9.18
CA VAL A 51 -11.40 2.55 -9.81
C VAL A 51 -11.86 2.03 -11.17
N ALA A 52 -12.97 2.54 -11.68
CA ALA A 52 -13.42 2.24 -13.03
C ALA A 52 -12.44 2.83 -14.07
N ALA A 53 -11.96 2.01 -15.01
CA ALA A 53 -11.04 2.44 -16.06
C ALA A 53 -11.73 3.28 -17.16
N ARG A 54 -13.05 3.16 -17.26
CA ARG A 54 -13.95 3.81 -18.21
C ARG A 54 -15.35 3.91 -17.61
N ASP A 55 -16.25 4.60 -18.30
CA ASP A 55 -17.66 4.63 -17.92
C ASP A 55 -18.29 3.22 -18.09
N LEU A 56 -19.01 2.76 -17.09
CA LEU A 56 -19.65 1.45 -17.04
C LEU A 56 -21.15 1.62 -16.77
N PRO A 57 -22.04 1.05 -17.60
CA PRO A 57 -23.47 1.12 -17.36
C PRO A 57 -23.90 0.20 -16.22
N THR A 58 -25.10 0.42 -15.68
CA THR A 58 -25.76 -0.55 -14.78
C THR A 58 -25.95 -1.90 -15.47
N GLY A 59 -25.77 -3.00 -14.74
CA GLY A 59 -25.88 -4.35 -15.27
C GLY A 59 -24.64 -4.84 -16.02
N HIS A 60 -23.56 -4.04 -16.06
CA HIS A 60 -22.30 -4.42 -16.69
C HIS A 60 -21.53 -5.44 -15.85
N THR A 61 -21.00 -6.48 -16.49
CA THR A 61 -20.14 -7.47 -15.83
C THR A 61 -18.69 -7.00 -15.85
N LEU A 62 -18.11 -6.76 -14.68
CA LEU A 62 -16.75 -6.29 -14.53
C LEU A 62 -15.73 -7.28 -15.08
N ARG A 63 -14.85 -6.79 -15.94
CA ARG A 63 -13.67 -7.49 -16.44
C ARG A 63 -12.39 -6.80 -15.98
N ARG A 64 -11.25 -7.45 -16.21
CA ARG A 64 -9.95 -6.93 -15.75
C ARG A 64 -9.61 -5.58 -16.38
N GLU A 65 -10.02 -5.38 -17.63
CA GLU A 65 -9.87 -4.15 -18.42
C GLU A 65 -10.77 -3.00 -17.97
N ASP A 66 -11.82 -3.28 -17.20
CA ASP A 66 -12.73 -2.26 -16.66
C ASP A 66 -12.18 -1.63 -15.37
N LEU A 67 -11.06 -2.15 -14.85
CA LEU A 67 -10.50 -1.81 -13.56
C LEU A 67 -9.13 -1.16 -13.71
N ALA A 68 -9.00 0.05 -13.15
CA ALA A 68 -7.73 0.75 -13.01
C ALA A 68 -7.33 0.86 -11.54
N ILE A 69 -6.04 1.10 -11.30
CA ILE A 69 -5.48 1.23 -9.95
C ILE A 69 -4.95 2.65 -9.78
N LYS A 70 -5.51 3.41 -8.82
CA LYS A 70 -5.15 4.82 -8.58
C LYS A 70 -4.99 5.13 -7.08
N CYS A 71 -4.40 6.28 -6.77
CA CYS A 71 -4.36 6.85 -5.42
C CYS A 71 -5.54 7.79 -5.19
N PRO A 72 -5.91 8.12 -3.94
CA PRO A 72 -5.36 7.58 -2.68
C PRO A 72 -5.95 6.19 -2.32
N GLY A 73 -5.44 5.58 -1.25
CA GLY A 73 -5.80 4.25 -0.77
C GLY A 73 -7.03 4.22 0.13
N ASP A 74 -8.03 5.05 -0.18
CA ASP A 74 -9.28 5.24 0.56
C ASP A 74 -10.44 4.41 -0.01
N GLY A 75 -10.12 3.37 -0.79
CA GLY A 75 -11.12 2.52 -1.44
C GLY A 75 -10.69 1.05 -1.47
N LEU A 76 -11.40 0.26 -2.28
CA LEU A 76 -11.14 -1.17 -2.37
C LEU A 76 -9.69 -1.45 -2.83
N GLN A 77 -8.97 -2.27 -2.07
CA GLN A 77 -7.55 -2.45 -2.28
C GLN A 77 -7.25 -3.30 -3.53
N PRO A 78 -6.14 -3.09 -4.26
CA PRO A 78 -5.92 -3.74 -5.54
C PRO A 78 -5.75 -5.27 -5.47
N TYR A 79 -5.39 -5.80 -4.31
CA TYR A 79 -5.31 -7.25 -4.09
C TYR A 79 -6.68 -7.92 -3.96
N ASP A 80 -7.76 -7.15 -3.83
CA ASP A 80 -9.14 -7.67 -3.85
C ASP A 80 -9.72 -7.74 -5.27
N ILE A 81 -8.91 -7.51 -6.30
CA ILE A 81 -9.40 -7.41 -7.67
C ILE A 81 -10.14 -8.67 -8.16
N ASP A 82 -9.66 -9.85 -7.77
CA ASP A 82 -10.28 -11.11 -8.16
C ASP A 82 -11.65 -11.31 -7.50
N LYS A 83 -11.95 -10.60 -6.39
CA LYS A 83 -13.25 -10.64 -5.73
C LYS A 83 -14.32 -9.85 -6.48
N VAL A 84 -13.92 -8.89 -7.31
CA VAL A 84 -14.84 -8.01 -8.07
C VAL A 84 -14.96 -8.38 -9.54
N ILE A 85 -13.99 -9.09 -10.12
CA ILE A 85 -14.10 -9.60 -11.49
C ILE A 85 -15.29 -10.57 -11.59
N GLY A 86 -16.09 -10.42 -12.66
CA GLY A 86 -17.31 -11.19 -12.88
C GLY A 86 -18.53 -10.69 -12.11
N ARG A 87 -18.36 -9.70 -11.21
CA ARG A 87 -19.50 -9.04 -10.56
C ARG A 87 -20.19 -8.07 -11.50
N VAL A 88 -21.46 -7.81 -11.21
CA VAL A 88 -22.34 -6.97 -12.02
C VAL A 88 -22.61 -5.65 -11.30
N THR A 89 -22.48 -4.54 -12.01
CA THR A 89 -22.78 -3.20 -11.48
C THR A 89 -24.27 -3.04 -11.16
N ARG A 90 -24.58 -2.54 -9.96
CA ARG A 90 -25.95 -2.22 -9.51
C ARG A 90 -26.38 -0.80 -9.91
N GLU A 91 -25.41 0.07 -10.17
CA GLU A 91 -25.58 1.46 -10.60
C GLU A 91 -24.50 1.81 -11.65
N PRO A 92 -24.66 2.88 -12.45
CA PRO A 92 -23.63 3.26 -13.39
C PRO A 92 -22.40 3.80 -12.65
N LEU A 93 -21.21 3.53 -13.20
CA LEU A 93 -19.93 4.03 -12.68
C LEU A 93 -19.29 4.92 -13.75
N ALA A 94 -18.91 6.13 -13.39
CA ALA A 94 -18.09 6.97 -14.26
C ALA A 94 -16.63 6.52 -14.20
N LYS A 95 -15.86 6.82 -15.24
CA LYS A 95 -14.41 6.67 -15.22
C LYS A 95 -13.84 7.34 -13.96
N ASP A 96 -12.91 6.65 -13.31
CA ASP A 96 -12.24 7.04 -12.06
C ASP A 96 -13.09 6.98 -10.79
N ASP A 97 -14.36 6.59 -10.87
CA ASP A 97 -15.15 6.26 -9.69
C ASP A 97 -14.54 5.06 -8.95
N ALA A 98 -14.54 5.14 -7.62
CA ALA A 98 -14.08 4.06 -6.78
C ALA A 98 -15.01 2.84 -6.92
N ILE A 99 -14.39 1.66 -7.08
CA ILE A 99 -15.11 0.39 -7.01
C ILE A 99 -15.38 0.08 -5.54
N ALA A 100 -16.64 -0.21 -5.23
CA ALA A 100 -17.09 -0.55 -3.89
C ALA A 100 -18.07 -1.72 -3.98
N TYR A 101 -18.08 -2.60 -2.97
CA TYR A 101 -18.90 -3.83 -3.01
C TYR A 101 -20.40 -3.52 -3.06
N GLU A 102 -20.82 -2.42 -2.44
CA GLU A 102 -22.21 -1.95 -2.38
C GLU A 102 -22.76 -1.63 -3.77
N LYS A 103 -21.88 -1.19 -4.68
CA LYS A 103 -22.19 -0.89 -6.07
C LYS A 103 -22.22 -2.13 -6.97
N LEU A 104 -21.92 -3.30 -6.42
CA LEU A 104 -21.83 -4.57 -7.13
C LEU A 104 -22.86 -5.58 -6.59
N ASN A 105 -23.26 -6.51 -7.44
CA ASN A 105 -24.10 -7.62 -7.01
C ASN A 105 -23.37 -8.55 -6.02
N GLY A 106 -24.12 -9.18 -5.11
CA GLY A 106 -23.55 -10.11 -4.13
C GLY A 106 -22.79 -9.46 -2.97
N ALA A 107 -22.96 -8.14 -2.73
CA ALA A 107 -22.45 -7.47 -1.53
C ALA A 107 -22.91 -8.17 -0.22
N GLU A 108 -24.05 -8.85 -0.27
CA GLU A 108 -24.67 -9.56 0.86
C GLU A 108 -23.93 -10.85 1.26
N SER A 109 -23.16 -11.49 0.36
CA SER A 109 -22.49 -12.77 0.65
C SER A 109 -21.18 -12.62 1.43
N TRP A 110 -20.72 -11.39 1.72
CA TRP A 110 -19.40 -11.14 2.31
C TRP A 110 -19.42 -10.81 3.81
N GLN A 111 -20.59 -10.50 4.40
CA GLN A 111 -20.72 -10.36 5.86
C GLN A 111 -20.45 -11.68 6.60
N GLN A 112 -20.48 -12.83 5.93
CA GLN A 112 -20.25 -14.15 6.53
C GLN A 112 -18.80 -14.64 6.48
N LEU A 113 -17.93 -14.08 5.63
CA LEU A 113 -16.54 -14.55 5.48
C LEU A 113 -15.53 -13.73 6.29
N ALA A 114 -15.94 -12.59 6.88
CA ALA A 114 -15.08 -11.75 7.71
C ALA A 114 -15.02 -12.18 9.20
N VAL A 115 -15.71 -13.27 9.57
CA VAL A 115 -15.82 -13.77 10.97
C VAL A 115 -15.36 -15.24 11.07
N SER A 116 -14.38 -15.67 10.27
CA SER A 116 -13.74 -16.98 10.42
C SER A 116 -12.23 -16.87 10.42
#